data_AF-A0A8T5KXB0-F1
#
_entry.id   AF-A0A8T5KXB0-F1
#
_cell.length_a   1.000
_cell.length_b   1.000
_cell.length_c   1.000
_cell.angle_alpha   90.00
_cell.angle_beta   90.00
_cell.angle_gamma   90.00
#
_symmetry.space_group_name_H-M   'P 1'
#
loop_
_entity.id
_entity.type
_entity.pdbx_description
1 polymer ?
#
loop_
_entity_poly.entity_id
_entity_poly.type
_entity_poly.pdbx_seq_one_letter_code
_entity_poly.pdbx_strand_id
1 'polypeptide(L)'
;MKKENVKKLSEFSLLSLLTTIFSFNFVSALTGREITLKTSELITETLNSTIFLSTESLSKYLLGFLLWIIIFSIVKKLELFKSERFGTLLPTIVSLIIVILSFIYLPDNFVQAIVLQYGAMGAAILTIIPFIILLYFSLSVSKGLLLPRIIWIFYVVYYFALFAYKIVSNFEEKILISENIPYAAAILAGVFVFIFLKDLRKWLFKGQLSDQLTSAKQDVAVRAAGRDIERDEAKSRGITGK
;
A
#
# COMPACT_ATOMS: atom_id res chain seq x y z
N MET A 1 16.31 -15.97 -28.70
CA MET A 1 15.66 -15.64 -27.40
C MET A 1 14.18 -15.97 -27.50
N LYS A 2 13.61 -16.83 -26.63
CA LYS A 2 12.20 -17.27 -26.74
C LYS A 2 11.25 -16.09 -26.53
N LYS A 3 10.18 -15.98 -27.35
CA LYS A 3 9.13 -14.94 -27.25
C LYS A 3 8.56 -14.79 -25.82
N GLU A 4 8.51 -15.87 -25.06
CA GLU A 4 8.06 -15.88 -23.67
C GLU A 4 8.93 -15.03 -22.73
N ASN A 5 10.25 -14.99 -22.95
CA ASN A 5 11.16 -14.21 -22.13
C ASN A 5 11.04 -12.71 -22.42
N VAL A 6 10.70 -12.34 -23.66
CA VAL A 6 10.51 -10.94 -24.07
C VAL A 6 9.27 -10.35 -23.39
N LYS A 7 8.17 -11.10 -23.32
CA LYS A 7 6.93 -10.68 -22.66
C LYS A 7 7.10 -10.46 -21.15
N LYS A 8 7.79 -11.39 -20.48
CA LYS A 8 8.12 -11.27 -19.04
C LYS A 8 9.02 -10.06 -18.77
N LEU A 9 9.95 -9.76 -19.67
CA LEU A 9 10.83 -8.59 -19.54
C LEU A 9 10.06 -7.27 -19.70
N SER A 10 9.11 -7.20 -20.66
CA SER A 10 8.29 -6.00 -20.87
C SER A 10 7.34 -5.76 -19.71
N GLU A 11 6.73 -6.81 -19.16
CA GLU A 11 5.85 -6.70 -17.97
C GLU A 11 6.63 -6.19 -16.76
N PHE A 12 7.85 -6.71 -16.52
CA PHE A 12 8.71 -6.25 -15.43
C PHE A 12 9.17 -4.80 -15.60
N SER A 13 9.54 -4.39 -16.82
CA SER A 13 9.95 -3.02 -17.13
C SER A 13 8.80 -2.02 -16.91
N LEU A 14 7.58 -2.38 -17.34
CA LEU A 14 6.41 -1.54 -17.18
C LEU A 14 6.02 -1.40 -15.71
N LEU A 15 6.10 -2.48 -14.94
CA LEU A 15 5.89 -2.44 -13.50
C LEU A 15 6.95 -1.58 -12.78
N SER A 16 8.22 -1.75 -13.13
CA SER A 16 9.31 -0.92 -12.62
C SER A 16 9.06 0.56 -12.91
N LEU A 17 8.70 0.91 -14.15
CA LEU A 17 8.38 2.28 -14.55
C LEU A 17 7.21 2.84 -13.71
N LEU A 18 6.14 2.06 -13.54
CA LEU A 18 4.98 2.46 -12.76
C LEU A 18 5.36 2.70 -11.29
N THR A 19 6.20 1.83 -10.72
CA THR A 19 6.66 1.97 -9.33
C THR A 19 7.56 3.20 -9.17
N THR A 20 8.39 3.51 -10.17
CA THR A 20 9.24 4.71 -10.18
C THR A 20 8.41 5.98 -10.32
N ILE A 21 7.43 6.02 -11.23
CA ILE A 21 6.51 7.15 -11.39
C ILE A 21 5.71 7.36 -10.10
N PHE A 22 5.21 6.27 -9.51
CA PHE A 22 4.52 6.34 -8.24
C PHE A 22 5.48 6.96 -7.21
N SER A 23 6.66 6.38 -6.97
CA SER A 23 7.68 6.84 -6.01
C SER A 23 8.11 8.31 -6.18
N PHE A 24 8.24 8.80 -7.41
CA PHE A 24 8.55 10.21 -7.69
C PHE A 24 7.46 11.16 -7.15
N ASN A 25 6.18 10.77 -7.24
CA ASN A 25 5.10 11.55 -6.65
C ASN A 25 5.12 11.54 -5.10
N PHE A 26 5.72 10.52 -4.46
CA PHE A 26 5.87 10.47 -2.99
C PHE A 26 6.99 11.36 -2.48
N VAL A 27 8.14 11.39 -3.18
CA VAL A 27 9.24 12.28 -2.82
C VAL A 27 8.81 13.74 -2.93
N SER A 28 8.02 14.09 -3.96
CA SER A 28 7.50 15.44 -4.15
C SER A 28 6.50 15.85 -3.05
N ALA A 29 5.70 14.92 -2.52
CA ALA A 29 4.74 15.21 -1.45
C ALA A 29 5.39 15.44 -0.07
N LEU A 30 6.49 14.75 0.24
CA LEU A 30 7.20 14.90 1.53
C LEU A 30 8.18 16.08 1.54
N THR A 31 8.77 16.42 0.40
CA THR A 31 9.75 17.52 0.25
C THR A 31 9.08 18.86 -0.08
N GLY A 32 7.77 18.84 -0.38
CA GLY A 32 6.97 19.98 -0.79
C GLY A 32 6.60 20.98 0.31
N ARG A 33 7.22 20.93 1.51
CA ARG A 33 7.03 21.98 2.53
C ARG A 33 8.18 22.98 2.59
N GLU A 34 9.40 22.59 2.19
CA GLU A 34 10.58 23.49 2.17
C GLU A 34 10.97 23.96 0.75
N ILE A 35 10.83 23.10 -0.28
CA ILE A 35 11.16 23.50 -1.67
C ILE A 35 10.06 24.40 -2.27
N THR A 36 8.82 24.23 -1.81
CA THR A 36 7.65 25.07 -2.14
C THR A 36 7.68 26.43 -1.43
N LEU A 37 8.83 26.87 -0.89
CA LEU A 37 9.02 28.26 -0.47
C LEU A 37 9.93 29.04 -1.43
N LYS A 38 10.70 28.39 -2.31
CA LYS A 38 11.67 29.08 -3.18
C LYS A 38 11.44 28.92 -4.69
N THR A 39 10.86 27.81 -5.14
CA THR A 39 10.45 27.64 -6.55
C THR A 39 8.96 27.84 -6.79
N SER A 40 8.19 27.94 -5.70
CA SER A 40 6.76 28.23 -5.72
C SER A 40 6.46 29.71 -5.90
N GLU A 41 7.30 30.65 -5.47
CA GLU A 41 6.96 32.08 -5.60
C GLU A 41 6.71 32.46 -7.07
N LEU A 42 7.51 31.94 -8.02
CA LEU A 42 7.38 32.34 -9.42
C LEU A 42 6.25 31.63 -10.20
N ILE A 43 6.01 30.34 -9.92
CA ILE A 43 5.00 29.54 -10.64
C ILE A 43 3.64 29.56 -9.93
N THR A 44 3.65 29.66 -8.60
CA THR A 44 2.45 29.64 -7.77
C THR A 44 1.80 31.02 -7.71
N GLU A 45 2.51 32.14 -7.89
CA GLU A 45 1.87 33.46 -8.01
C GLU A 45 0.99 33.57 -9.28
N THR A 46 1.40 32.91 -10.36
CA THR A 46 0.66 32.93 -11.64
C THR A 46 -0.48 31.90 -11.70
N LEU A 47 -0.40 30.80 -10.93
CA LEU A 47 -1.43 29.75 -10.89
C LEU A 47 -2.39 29.85 -9.66
N ASN A 48 -1.94 30.33 -8.49
CA ASN A 48 -2.81 30.54 -7.31
C ASN A 48 -3.80 31.69 -7.50
N SER A 49 -3.48 32.68 -8.34
CA SER A 49 -4.43 33.78 -8.60
C SER A 49 -5.67 33.33 -9.37
N THR A 50 -5.61 32.18 -10.05
CA THR A 50 -6.66 31.75 -10.99
C THR A 50 -7.42 30.50 -10.52
N ILE A 51 -6.85 29.68 -9.63
CA ILE A 51 -7.51 28.48 -9.08
C ILE A 51 -7.33 28.45 -7.55
N PHE A 52 -8.29 29.06 -6.86
CA PHE A 52 -8.37 29.30 -5.41
C PHE A 52 -8.45 28.02 -4.54
N LEU A 53 -7.39 27.21 -4.51
CA LEU A 53 -7.27 26.12 -3.52
C LEU A 53 -5.87 26.15 -2.90
N SER A 54 -5.68 26.99 -1.88
CA SER A 54 -4.56 26.78 -0.97
C SER A 54 -4.63 25.34 -0.42
N THR A 55 -3.49 24.69 -0.24
CA THR A 55 -3.39 23.31 0.28
C THR A 55 -4.13 23.14 1.61
N GLU A 56 -4.13 24.19 2.43
CA GLU A 56 -4.92 24.28 3.66
C GLU A 56 -6.43 24.28 3.41
N SER A 57 -6.90 25.04 2.42
CA SER A 57 -8.32 25.07 2.05
C SER A 57 -8.78 23.72 1.52
N LEU A 58 -7.97 23.07 0.67
CA LEU A 58 -8.28 21.75 0.12
C LEU A 58 -8.48 20.71 1.24
N SER A 59 -7.60 20.69 2.24
CA SER A 59 -7.71 19.76 3.38
C SER A 59 -8.95 20.02 4.22
N LYS A 60 -9.32 21.29 4.43
CA LYS A 60 -10.58 21.66 5.11
C LYS A 60 -11.81 21.21 4.31
N TYR A 61 -11.81 21.34 2.99
CA TYR A 61 -12.90 20.86 2.14
C TYR A 61 -13.02 19.33 2.13
N LEU A 62 -11.89 18.61 2.03
CA LEU A 62 -11.91 17.14 2.13
C LEU A 62 -12.41 16.67 3.49
N LEU A 63 -12.01 17.34 4.57
CA LEU A 63 -12.52 17.05 5.90
C LEU A 63 -14.04 17.30 5.98
N GLY A 64 -14.53 18.41 5.41
CA GLY A 64 -15.96 18.70 5.37
C GLY A 64 -16.74 17.67 4.56
N PHE A 65 -16.20 17.23 3.44
CA PHE A 65 -16.78 16.18 2.62
C PHE A 65 -16.82 14.83 3.35
N LEU A 66 -15.74 14.47 4.05
CA LEU A 66 -15.69 13.26 4.86
C LEU A 66 -16.72 13.30 5.99
N LEU A 67 -16.79 14.42 6.72
CA LEU A 67 -17.76 14.62 7.80
C LEU A 67 -19.20 14.53 7.27
N TRP A 68 -19.45 15.11 6.09
CA TRP A 68 -20.73 15.04 5.42
C TRP A 68 -21.14 13.60 5.11
N ILE A 69 -20.24 12.78 4.54
CA ILE A 69 -20.53 11.36 4.26
C ILE A 69 -20.88 10.59 5.54
N ILE A 70 -20.13 10.82 6.63
CA ILE A 70 -20.35 10.13 7.91
C ILE A 70 -21.71 10.54 8.49
N ILE A 71 -21.99 11.84 8.58
CA ILE A 71 -23.25 12.35 9.12
C ILE A 71 -24.41 11.90 8.24
N PHE A 72 -24.29 11.98 6.91
CA PHE A 72 -25.30 11.50 5.97
C PHE A 72 -25.60 10.01 6.17
N SER A 73 -24.57 9.17 6.34
CA SER A 73 -24.71 7.74 6.61
C SER A 73 -25.47 7.46 7.91
N ILE A 74 -25.22 8.26 8.96
CA ILE A 74 -25.92 8.15 10.25
C ILE A 74 -27.37 8.63 10.12
N VAL A 75 -27.59 9.84 9.58
CA VAL A 75 -28.92 10.45 9.43
C VAL A 75 -29.83 9.55 8.58
N LYS A 76 -29.31 8.94 7.51
CA LYS A 76 -30.07 8.01 6.65
C LYS A 76 -30.55 6.75 7.39
N LYS A 77 -29.89 6.35 8.49
CA LYS A 77 -30.28 5.16 9.27
C LYS A 77 -31.37 5.43 10.30
N LEU A 78 -31.59 6.68 10.68
CA LEU A 78 -32.61 7.08 11.66
C LEU A 78 -34.02 6.86 11.10
N GLU A 79 -34.93 6.34 11.92
CA GLU A 79 -36.30 5.98 11.50
C GLU A 79 -37.11 7.17 10.99
N LEU A 80 -36.88 8.36 11.56
CA LEU A 80 -37.49 9.63 11.15
C LEU A 80 -37.23 9.98 9.68
N PHE A 81 -36.14 9.45 9.11
CA PHE A 81 -35.69 9.75 7.75
C PHE A 81 -35.88 8.57 6.78
N LYS A 82 -36.52 7.48 7.22
CA LYS A 82 -36.87 6.33 6.36
C LYS A 82 -38.15 6.52 5.56
N SER A 83 -38.90 7.61 5.80
CA SER A 83 -40.18 7.85 5.12
C SER A 83 -39.98 8.04 3.61
N GLU A 84 -40.70 7.25 2.81
CA GLU A 84 -40.67 7.32 1.35
C GLU A 84 -41.05 8.71 0.80
N ARG A 85 -41.83 9.49 1.56
CA ARG A 85 -42.27 10.84 1.15
C ARG A 85 -41.14 11.85 0.97
N PHE A 86 -40.06 11.73 1.73
CA PHE A 86 -39.00 12.74 1.77
C PHE A 86 -37.71 12.32 1.05
N GLY A 87 -37.64 11.07 0.59
CA GLY A 87 -36.56 10.53 -0.22
C GLY A 87 -35.16 10.75 0.39
N THR A 88 -34.15 10.81 -0.48
CA THR A 88 -32.75 11.07 -0.10
C THR A 88 -32.42 12.56 0.08
N LEU A 89 -33.35 13.45 -0.28
CA LEU A 89 -33.14 14.90 -0.23
C LEU A 89 -33.09 15.44 1.20
N LEU A 90 -34.04 15.06 2.05
CA LEU A 90 -34.11 15.55 3.43
C LEU A 90 -32.85 15.14 4.25
N PRO A 91 -32.37 13.88 4.23
CA PRO A 91 -31.12 13.49 4.89
C PRO A 91 -29.89 14.25 4.35
N THR A 92 -29.86 14.53 3.06
CA THR A 92 -28.77 15.28 2.42
C THR A 92 -28.68 16.71 2.93
N ILE A 93 -29.82 17.40 2.99
CA ILE A 93 -29.89 18.80 3.47
C ILE A 93 -29.56 18.85 4.96
N VAL A 94 -30.15 17.96 5.77
CA VAL A 94 -29.89 17.92 7.22
C VAL A 94 -28.42 17.64 7.52
N SER A 95 -27.81 16.66 6.84
CA SER A 95 -26.38 16.38 7.01
C SER A 95 -25.50 17.56 6.59
N LEU A 96 -25.83 18.25 5.50
CA LEU A 96 -25.10 19.43 5.06
C LEU A 96 -25.19 20.58 6.09
N ILE A 97 -26.37 20.83 6.65
CA ILE A 97 -26.58 21.84 7.71
C ILE A 97 -25.72 21.49 8.93
N ILE A 98 -25.73 20.23 9.38
CA ILE A 98 -24.93 19.80 10.54
C ILE A 98 -23.43 19.99 10.26
N VAL A 99 -22.96 19.70 9.05
CA VAL A 99 -21.55 19.94 8.67
C VAL A 99 -21.21 21.42 8.75
N ILE A 100 -22.03 22.29 8.16
CA ILE A 100 -21.80 23.75 8.20
C ILE A 100 -21.76 24.23 9.66
N LEU A 101 -22.73 23.82 10.48
CA LEU A 101 -22.73 24.16 11.91
C LEU A 101 -21.48 23.62 12.61
N SER A 102 -21.07 22.39 12.30
CA SER A 102 -19.86 21.80 12.87
C SER A 102 -18.64 22.66 12.57
N PHE A 103 -18.45 23.12 11.33
CA PHE A 103 -17.32 23.98 10.98
C PHE A 103 -17.37 25.37 11.62
N ILE A 104 -18.57 25.92 11.86
CA ILE A 104 -18.73 27.21 12.56
C ILE A 104 -18.32 27.10 14.03
N TYR A 105 -18.66 25.99 14.69
CA TYR A 105 -18.45 25.83 16.13
C TYR A 105 -17.16 25.09 16.50
N LEU A 106 -16.43 24.54 15.53
CA LEU A 106 -15.27 23.71 15.78
C LEU A 106 -14.00 24.60 15.85
N PRO A 107 -13.28 24.60 17.00
CA PRO A 107 -12.10 25.43 17.18
C PRO A 107 -11.00 25.16 16.15
N ASP A 108 -10.32 26.19 15.67
CA ASP A 108 -9.28 26.06 14.62
C ASP A 108 -8.17 25.07 14.98
N ASN A 109 -7.77 25.00 16.25
CA ASN A 109 -6.78 24.03 16.73
C ASN A 109 -7.24 22.57 16.58
N PHE A 110 -8.55 22.32 16.66
CA PHE A 110 -9.11 20.98 16.45
C PHE A 110 -9.12 20.61 14.97
N VAL A 111 -9.44 21.55 14.06
CA VAL A 111 -9.28 21.34 12.60
C VAL A 111 -7.84 20.99 12.27
N GLN A 112 -6.88 21.76 12.78
CA GLN A 112 -5.46 21.54 12.51
C GLN A 112 -4.98 20.18 13.03
N ALA A 113 -5.40 19.79 14.24
CA ALA A 113 -5.07 18.48 14.80
C ALA A 113 -5.61 17.33 13.93
N ILE A 114 -6.85 17.46 13.45
CA ILE A 114 -7.46 16.47 12.54
C ILE A 114 -6.71 16.40 11.21
N VAL A 115 -6.43 17.55 10.59
CA VAL A 115 -5.70 17.62 9.32
C VAL A 115 -4.31 17.01 9.47
N LEU A 116 -3.62 17.28 10.57
CA LEU A 116 -2.32 16.69 10.86
C LEU A 116 -2.40 15.16 11.00
N GLN A 117 -3.41 14.65 11.70
CA GLN A 117 -3.61 13.21 11.87
C GLN A 117 -3.94 12.50 10.55
N TYR A 118 -4.82 13.08 9.72
CA TYR A 118 -5.12 12.55 8.40
C TYR A 118 -3.93 12.66 7.44
N GLY A 119 -3.15 13.74 7.53
CA GLY A 119 -1.90 13.89 6.79
C GLY A 119 -0.90 12.79 7.16
N ALA A 120 -0.74 12.50 8.46
CA ALA A 120 0.11 11.42 8.94
C ALA A 120 -0.39 10.04 8.50
N MET A 121 -1.70 9.77 8.58
CA MET A 121 -2.29 8.52 8.10
C MET A 121 -2.12 8.37 6.59
N GLY A 122 -2.37 9.44 5.83
CA GLY A 122 -2.13 9.49 4.39
C GLY A 122 -0.68 9.15 4.08
N ALA A 123 0.27 9.84 4.71
CA ALA A 123 1.70 9.56 4.55
C ALA A 123 2.07 8.11 4.93
N ALA A 124 1.47 7.55 5.97
CA ALA A 124 1.70 6.17 6.39
C ALA A 124 1.19 5.17 5.34
N ILE A 125 -0.05 5.29 4.87
CA ILE A 125 -0.62 4.45 3.80
C ILE A 125 0.24 4.56 2.54
N LEU A 126 0.61 5.80 2.20
CA LEU A 126 1.43 6.13 1.06
C LEU A 126 2.83 5.51 1.15
N THR A 127 3.39 5.33 2.34
CA THR A 127 4.69 4.67 2.53
C THR A 127 4.57 3.14 2.59
N ILE A 128 3.52 2.64 3.26
CA ILE A 128 3.31 1.21 3.52
C ILE A 128 2.91 0.47 2.24
N ILE A 129 2.05 1.04 1.39
CA ILE A 129 1.57 0.35 0.18
C ILE A 129 2.73 0.01 -0.78
N PRO A 130 3.59 0.96 -1.20
CA PRO A 130 4.73 0.66 -2.06
C PRO A 130 5.69 -0.36 -1.44
N PHE A 131 5.90 -0.29 -0.12
CA PHE A 131 6.71 -1.24 0.62
C PHE A 131 6.14 -2.66 0.57
N ILE A 132 4.84 -2.82 0.82
CA ILE A 132 4.15 -4.13 0.74
C ILE A 132 4.22 -4.68 -0.69
N ILE A 133 4.02 -3.84 -1.70
CA ILE A 133 4.09 -4.24 -3.10
C ILE A 133 5.50 -4.75 -3.43
N LEU A 134 6.53 -3.99 -3.05
CA LEU A 134 7.93 -4.37 -3.25
C LEU A 134 8.26 -5.68 -2.52
N LEU A 135 7.82 -5.82 -1.27
CA LEU A 135 7.97 -7.03 -0.48
C LEU A 135 7.30 -8.24 -1.16
N TYR A 136 6.06 -8.08 -1.61
CA TYR A 136 5.32 -9.11 -2.31
C TYR A 136 6.04 -9.55 -3.58
N PHE A 137 6.49 -8.62 -4.43
CA PHE A 137 7.22 -8.96 -5.66
C PHE A 137 8.57 -9.63 -5.37
N SER A 138 9.28 -9.14 -4.36
CA SER A 138 10.53 -9.72 -3.87
C SER A 138 10.35 -11.18 -3.42
N LEU A 139 9.24 -11.49 -2.73
CA LEU A 139 9.00 -12.84 -2.22
C LEU A 139 8.42 -13.78 -3.28
N SER A 140 7.50 -13.30 -4.13
CA SER A 140 6.70 -14.15 -5.03
C SER A 140 7.30 -14.40 -6.41
N VAL A 141 7.98 -13.42 -7.01
CA VAL A 141 8.37 -13.52 -8.44
C VAL A 141 9.71 -14.21 -8.65
N SER A 142 10.63 -14.12 -7.69
CA SER A 142 11.97 -14.65 -7.86
C SER A 142 12.11 -16.06 -7.29
N LYS A 143 12.37 -17.06 -8.16
CA LYS A 143 12.79 -18.39 -7.70
C LYS A 143 14.11 -18.36 -6.91
N GLY A 144 15.00 -17.42 -7.25
CA GLY A 144 16.29 -17.22 -6.57
C GLY A 144 16.23 -16.23 -5.39
N LEU A 145 17.30 -16.18 -4.61
CA LEU A 145 17.49 -15.17 -3.55
C LEU A 145 18.27 -13.93 -4.02
N LEU A 146 18.88 -14.00 -5.20
CA LEU A 146 19.76 -12.95 -5.73
C LEU A 146 18.96 -11.70 -6.14
N LEU A 147 17.91 -11.84 -6.94
CA LEU A 147 17.10 -10.70 -7.39
C LEU A 147 16.43 -9.94 -6.21
N PRO A 148 15.81 -10.61 -5.22
CA PRO A 148 15.27 -9.95 -4.03
C PRO A 148 16.33 -9.15 -3.27
N ARG A 149 17.52 -9.74 -3.07
CA ARG A 149 18.64 -9.06 -2.40
C ARG A 149 19.07 -7.79 -3.12
N ILE A 150 19.15 -7.84 -4.44
CA ILE A 150 19.49 -6.65 -5.24
C ILE A 150 18.42 -5.57 -5.06
N ILE A 151 17.13 -5.92 -5.15
CA ILE A 151 16.03 -4.96 -4.95
C ILE A 151 16.12 -4.28 -3.58
N TRP A 152 16.35 -5.05 -2.51
CA TRP A 152 16.47 -4.50 -1.16
C TRP A 152 17.74 -3.68 -0.95
N ILE A 153 18.86 -4.04 -1.60
CA ILE A 153 20.07 -3.19 -1.61
C ILE A 153 19.76 -1.85 -2.27
N PHE A 154 19.12 -1.84 -3.44
CA PHE A 154 18.72 -0.61 -4.12
C PHE A 154 17.76 0.22 -3.25
N TYR A 155 16.79 -0.41 -2.59
CA TYR A 155 15.88 0.24 -1.66
C TYR A 155 16.64 0.92 -0.50
N VAL A 156 17.54 0.20 0.16
CA VAL A 156 18.35 0.73 1.28
C VAL A 156 19.24 1.87 0.81
N VAL A 157 19.94 1.71 -0.32
CA VAL A 157 20.82 2.75 -0.88
C VAL A 157 20.02 4.00 -1.27
N TYR A 158 18.84 3.83 -1.86
CA TYR A 158 17.97 4.94 -2.22
C TYR A 158 17.51 5.75 -1.00
N TYR A 159 16.98 5.09 0.03
CA TYR A 159 16.56 5.77 1.25
C TYR A 159 17.74 6.34 2.04
N PHE A 160 18.90 5.68 2.01
CA PHE A 160 20.13 6.20 2.58
C PHE A 160 20.60 7.47 1.87
N ALA A 161 20.54 7.52 0.54
CA ALA A 161 20.86 8.72 -0.23
C ALA A 161 19.92 9.88 0.08
N LEU A 162 18.61 9.62 0.20
CA LEU A 162 17.63 10.65 0.62
C LEU A 162 17.89 11.14 2.05
N PHE A 163 18.18 10.24 2.98
CA PHE A 163 18.54 10.59 4.35
C PHE A 163 19.81 11.43 4.42
N ALA A 164 20.86 11.02 3.71
CA ALA A 164 22.12 11.76 3.62
C ALA A 164 21.93 13.13 2.99
N TYR A 165 21.16 13.22 1.89
CA TYR A 165 20.83 14.49 1.25
C TYR A 165 20.15 15.45 2.24
N LYS A 166 19.16 14.96 3.00
CA LYS A 166 18.43 15.78 3.98
C LYS A 166 19.31 16.23 5.15
N ILE A 167 20.25 15.40 5.61
CA ILE A 167 21.23 15.79 6.63
C ILE A 167 22.18 16.88 6.10
N VAL A 168 22.64 16.75 4.86
CA VAL A 168 23.57 17.71 4.25
C VAL A 168 22.87 19.03 3.94
N SER A 169 21.61 19.01 3.48
CA SER A 169 20.85 20.22 3.18
C SER A 169 20.46 21.02 4.41
N ASN A 170 20.22 20.34 5.54
CA ASN A 170 19.69 20.97 6.76
C ASN A 170 20.75 21.01 7.88
N PHE A 171 22.03 21.15 7.52
CA PHE A 171 23.18 21.01 8.43
C PHE A 171 23.18 22.02 9.60
N GLU A 172 22.49 23.15 9.47
CA GLU A 172 22.36 24.16 10.54
C GLU A 172 21.30 23.79 11.60
N GLU A 173 20.37 22.91 11.27
CA GLU A 173 19.34 22.43 12.20
C GLU A 173 19.74 21.09 12.83
N LYS A 174 19.34 20.85 14.10
CA LYS A 174 19.72 19.66 14.86
C LYS A 174 19.43 18.37 14.07
N ILE A 175 20.46 17.53 13.88
CA ILE A 175 20.44 16.26 13.11
C ILE A 175 19.30 15.29 13.50
N LEU A 176 18.77 15.37 14.72
CA LEU A 176 17.71 14.52 15.26
C LEU A 176 16.31 15.17 15.25
N ILE A 177 15.98 15.98 14.25
CA ILE A 177 14.61 16.48 14.08
C ILE A 177 13.69 15.33 13.65
N SER A 178 12.44 15.35 14.15
CA SER A 178 11.43 14.31 13.95
C SER A 178 11.17 13.97 12.48
N GLU A 179 11.50 14.88 11.58
CA GLU A 179 11.32 14.73 10.14
C GLU A 179 12.27 13.72 9.48
N ASN A 180 13.38 13.39 10.12
CA ASN A 180 14.35 12.42 9.61
C ASN A 180 14.01 10.97 10.00
N ILE A 181 13.12 10.81 10.99
CA ILE A 181 12.70 9.50 11.54
C ILE A 181 12.12 8.57 10.45
N PRO A 182 11.26 9.01 9.52
CA PRO A 182 10.69 8.13 8.51
C PRO A 182 11.74 7.51 7.58
N TYR A 183 12.76 8.28 7.18
CA TYR A 183 13.84 7.78 6.33
C TYR A 183 14.71 6.78 7.06
N ALA A 184 15.06 7.07 8.33
CA ALA A 184 15.81 6.14 9.17
C ALA A 184 15.01 4.83 9.40
N ALA A 185 13.72 4.93 9.66
CA ALA A 185 12.83 3.78 9.81
C ALA A 185 12.75 2.95 8.52
N ALA A 186 12.68 3.59 7.34
CA ALA A 186 12.70 2.89 6.05
C ALA A 186 14.02 2.16 5.80
N ILE A 187 15.17 2.79 6.12
CA ILE A 187 16.50 2.15 6.02
C ILE A 187 16.55 0.92 6.94
N LEU A 188 16.14 1.05 8.21
CA LEU A 188 16.11 -0.05 9.18
C LEU A 188 15.19 -1.17 8.72
N ALA A 189 14.00 -0.86 8.21
CA ALA A 189 13.07 -1.83 7.66
C ALA A 189 13.66 -2.55 6.44
N GLY A 190 14.33 -1.82 5.54
CA GLY A 190 14.99 -2.40 4.38
C GLY A 190 16.13 -3.36 4.76
N VAL A 191 16.98 -2.96 5.71
CA VAL A 191 18.06 -3.81 6.25
C VAL A 191 17.49 -5.04 6.96
N PHE A 192 16.44 -4.86 7.77
CA PHE A 192 15.76 -5.97 8.44
C PHE A 192 15.23 -6.99 7.41
N VAL A 193 14.47 -6.54 6.41
CA VAL A 193 13.94 -7.45 5.38
C VAL A 193 15.09 -8.10 4.59
N PHE A 194 16.15 -7.37 4.29
CA PHE A 194 17.32 -7.91 3.59
C PHE A 194 17.96 -9.10 4.35
N ILE A 195 18.12 -8.98 5.67
CA ILE A 195 18.68 -10.02 6.53
C ILE A 195 17.71 -11.21 6.64
N PHE A 196 16.44 -10.94 6.94
CA PHE A 196 15.42 -11.98 7.21
C PHE A 196 14.71 -12.50 5.96
N LEU A 197 15.18 -12.16 4.76
CA LEU A 197 14.50 -12.48 3.50
C LEU A 197 14.23 -13.98 3.31
N LYS A 198 15.18 -14.83 3.75
CA LYS A 198 15.03 -16.30 3.69
C LYS A 198 13.91 -16.79 4.59
N ASP A 199 13.82 -16.25 5.80
CA ASP A 199 12.86 -16.68 6.80
C ASP A 199 11.45 -16.15 6.49
N LEU A 200 11.35 -14.90 6.03
CA LEU A 200 10.11 -14.31 5.52
C LEU A 200 9.54 -15.12 4.36
N ARG A 201 10.38 -15.57 3.43
CA ARG A 201 9.98 -16.45 2.33
C ARG A 201 9.44 -17.79 2.87
N LYS A 202 10.19 -18.46 3.74
CA LYS A 202 9.75 -19.74 4.33
C LYS A 202 8.44 -19.59 5.07
N TRP A 203 8.27 -18.52 5.84
CA TRP A 203 7.06 -18.22 6.59
C TRP A 203 5.85 -18.01 5.67
N LEU A 204 6.00 -17.17 4.64
CA LEU A 204 4.92 -16.87 3.68
C LEU A 204 4.47 -18.12 2.90
N PHE A 205 5.41 -18.97 2.49
CA PHE A 205 5.11 -20.16 1.69
C PHE A 205 4.85 -21.43 2.51
N LYS A 206 4.93 -21.37 3.85
CA LYS A 206 4.73 -22.55 4.70
C LYS A 206 3.34 -23.17 4.50
N GLY A 207 2.31 -22.35 4.32
CA GLY A 207 0.94 -22.82 4.06
C GLY A 207 0.79 -23.51 2.70
N GLN A 208 1.38 -22.94 1.64
CA GLN A 208 1.28 -23.54 0.30
C GLN A 208 2.05 -24.85 0.19
N LEU A 209 3.19 -24.96 0.88
CA LEU A 209 4.00 -26.17 0.87
C LEU A 209 3.34 -27.32 1.63
N SER A 210 2.63 -27.06 2.75
CA SER A 210 1.88 -28.10 3.46
C SER A 210 0.74 -28.64 2.61
N ASP A 211 0.05 -27.77 1.88
CA ASP A 211 -1.09 -28.17 1.05
C ASP A 211 -0.60 -29.02 -0.15
N GLN A 212 0.45 -28.57 -0.84
CA GLN A 212 1.06 -29.34 -1.94
C GLN A 212 1.64 -30.66 -1.47
N LEU A 213 2.27 -30.71 -0.29
CA LEU A 213 2.77 -31.96 0.28
C LEU A 213 1.62 -32.93 0.61
N THR A 214 0.50 -32.41 1.09
CA THR A 214 -0.69 -33.21 1.42
C THR A 214 -1.33 -33.77 0.16
N SER A 215 -1.55 -32.95 -0.86
CA SER A 215 -2.05 -33.40 -2.17
C SER A 215 -1.11 -34.42 -2.83
N ALA A 216 0.21 -34.19 -2.79
CA ALA A 216 1.17 -35.13 -3.35
C ALA A 216 1.17 -36.49 -2.60
N LYS A 217 1.06 -36.47 -1.26
CA LYS A 217 0.91 -37.70 -0.46
C LYS A 217 -0.38 -38.44 -0.79
N GLN A 218 -1.47 -37.70 -0.97
CA GLN A 218 -2.76 -38.27 -1.34
C GLN A 218 -2.71 -38.91 -2.73
N ASP A 219 -2.11 -38.26 -3.73
CA ASP A 219 -1.94 -38.81 -5.08
C ASP A 219 -1.09 -40.09 -5.08
N VAL A 220 -0.01 -40.12 -4.29
CA VAL A 220 0.83 -41.32 -4.14
C VAL A 220 0.06 -42.45 -3.45
N ALA A 221 -0.74 -42.15 -2.43
CA ALA A 221 -1.57 -43.13 -1.73
C ALA A 221 -2.65 -43.73 -2.67
N VAL A 222 -3.32 -42.90 -3.47
CA VAL A 222 -4.33 -43.35 -4.46
C VAL A 222 -3.69 -44.25 -5.52
N ARG A 223 -2.49 -43.89 -6.02
CA ARG A 223 -1.76 -44.73 -7.00
C ARG A 223 -1.26 -46.04 -6.39
N ALA A 224 -0.90 -46.05 -5.11
CA ALA A 224 -0.54 -47.28 -4.41
C ALA A 224 -1.76 -48.21 -4.29
N ALA A 225 -2.88 -47.69 -3.79
CA ALA A 225 -4.13 -48.44 -3.65
C ALA A 225 -4.63 -49.01 -4.99
N GLY A 226 -4.56 -48.23 -6.08
CA GLY A 226 -4.94 -48.70 -7.42
C GLY A 226 -4.10 -49.88 -7.92
N ARG A 227 -2.79 -49.88 -7.66
CA ARG A 227 -1.90 -51.01 -8.02
C ARG A 227 -2.18 -52.27 -7.22
N ASP A 228 -2.60 -52.11 -5.97
CA ASP A 228 -2.96 -53.25 -5.11
C ASP A 228 -4.27 -53.88 -5.60
N ILE A 229 -5.27 -53.06 -5.96
CA ILE A 229 -6.52 -53.54 -6.58
C ILE A 229 -6.24 -54.27 -7.91
N GLU A 230 -5.41 -53.70 -8.78
CA GLU A 230 -5.06 -54.34 -10.07
C GLU A 230 -4.36 -55.69 -9.89
N ARG A 231 -3.49 -55.81 -8.88
CA ARG A 231 -2.83 -57.09 -8.52
C ARG A 231 -3.82 -58.13 -8.03
N ASP A 232 -4.80 -57.73 -7.22
CA ASP A 232 -5.82 -58.63 -6.70
C ASP A 232 -6.81 -59.06 -7.80
N GLU A 233 -7.17 -58.16 -8.71
CA GLU A 233 -7.94 -58.50 -9.92
C GLU A 233 -7.18 -59.48 -10.82
N ALA A 234 -5.89 -59.27 -11.05
CA ALA A 234 -5.07 -60.18 -11.86
C ALA A 234 -5.01 -61.59 -11.24
N LYS A 235 -4.88 -61.70 -9.91
CA LYS A 235 -4.90 -62.99 -9.20
C LYS A 235 -6.25 -63.70 -9.32
N SER A 236 -7.37 -62.97 -9.21
CA SER A 236 -8.71 -63.58 -9.31
C SER A 236 -9.03 -64.07 -10.72
N ARG A 237 -8.55 -63.41 -11.78
CA ARG A 237 -8.75 -63.84 -13.18
C ARG A 237 -7.90 -65.05 -13.59
N GLY A 238 -6.77 -65.30 -12.92
CA GLY A 238 -5.84 -66.39 -13.27
C GLY A 238 -6.25 -67.80 -12.81
N ILE A 239 -7.42 -67.98 -12.20
CA ILE A 239 -7.73 -69.21 -11.43
C ILE A 239 -8.85 -70.10 -12.04
N THR A 240 -9.55 -69.72 -13.10
CA THR A 240 -10.57 -70.62 -13.73
C THR A 240 -10.06 -71.40 -14.95
N GLY A 241 -8.75 -71.62 -15.06
CA GLY A 241 -8.13 -72.45 -16.09
C GLY A 241 -7.73 -73.83 -15.56
N LYS A 242 -8.69 -74.64 -15.13
CA LYS A 242 -8.54 -76.09 -14.98
C LYS A 242 -9.79 -76.78 -15.50
#